data_AF-A0A133KZT2-F1
#
_entry.id   AF-A0A133KZT2-F1
#
_cell.length_a   1.000
_cell.length_b   1.000
_cell.length_c   1.000
_cell.angle_alpha   90.00
_cell.angle_beta   90.00
_cell.angle_gamma   90.00
#
_symmetry.space_group_name_H-M   'P 1'
#
loop_
_entity.id
_entity.type
_entity.pdbx_description
1 polymer ?
#
loop_
_entity_poly.entity_id
_entity_poly.type
_entity_poly.pdbx_seq_one_letter_code
_entity_poly.pdbx_strand_id
1 'polypeptide(L)'
;MSKLLGACSPLLVKSRQQKRANRVKYCDDLFRLERQFKHLPPSKRRKNRQKYSRPIVEKFRDWVEKSPFYGKSALAKAAEYTLNRVDGLKAFLNDGRIEINNNPAENAIRPNRMSLVETIGCFP
;
A
#
# COMPACT_ATOMS: atom_id res chain seq x y z
N MET A 1 -8.43 -18.68 41.08
CA MET A 1 -7.63 -18.82 39.85
C MET A 1 -7.81 -17.57 39.01
N SER A 2 -6.83 -16.68 39.12
CA SER A 2 -6.89 -15.28 38.68
C SER A 2 -6.89 -15.17 37.15
N LYS A 3 -7.94 -14.55 36.61
CA LYS A 3 -7.97 -14.07 35.22
C LYS A 3 -6.98 -12.91 35.09
N LEU A 4 -5.77 -13.16 34.60
CA LEU A 4 -4.88 -12.11 34.11
C LEU A 4 -5.30 -11.74 32.68
N LEU A 5 -6.19 -10.77 32.57
CA LEU A 5 -6.43 -10.04 31.34
C LEU A 5 -5.14 -9.31 30.96
N GLY A 6 -4.58 -9.67 29.81
CA GLY A 6 -3.34 -9.14 29.28
C GLY A 6 -3.45 -7.65 28.96
N ALA A 7 -2.94 -6.81 29.86
CA ALA A 7 -2.66 -5.42 29.56
C ALA A 7 -1.46 -5.36 28.60
N CYS A 8 -1.71 -4.99 27.34
CA CYS A 8 -0.66 -4.69 26.39
C CYS A 8 0.07 -3.41 26.83
N SER A 9 1.31 -3.52 27.30
CA SER A 9 2.11 -2.41 27.83
C SER A 9 2.09 -1.17 26.89
N PRO A 10 1.91 0.07 27.41
CA PRO A 10 1.76 1.29 26.61
C PRO A 10 2.88 1.55 25.60
N LEU A 11 4.11 1.12 25.91
CA LEU A 11 5.27 1.25 25.04
C LEU A 11 5.16 0.41 23.76
N LEU A 12 4.51 -0.76 23.84
CA LEU A 12 4.24 -1.63 22.67
C LEU A 12 3.09 -1.11 21.80
N VAL A 13 2.23 -0.25 22.34
CA VAL A 13 1.16 0.42 21.57
C VAL A 13 1.74 1.58 20.76
N LYS A 14 2.60 2.40 21.39
CA LYS A 14 3.30 3.52 20.74
C LYS A 14 4.15 3.06 19.54
N SER A 15 4.90 1.97 19.68
CA SER A 15 5.73 1.44 18.59
C SER A 15 4.90 0.87 17.42
N ARG A 16 3.73 0.27 17.70
CA ARG A 16 2.79 -0.18 16.65
C ARG A 16 2.15 0.99 15.91
N GLN A 17 1.79 2.07 16.59
CA GLN A 17 1.31 3.31 15.96
C GLN A 17 2.38 3.97 15.10
N GLN A 18 3.63 4.04 15.57
CA GLN A 18 4.74 4.58 14.78
C GLN A 18 4.95 3.79 13.48
N LYS A 19 4.92 2.45 13.55
CA LYS A 19 5.03 1.59 12.36
C LYS A 19 3.89 1.83 11.37
N ARG A 20 2.66 2.01 11.87
CA ARG A 20 1.50 2.36 11.04
C ARG A 20 1.69 3.71 10.35
N ALA A 21 2.11 4.74 11.09
CA ALA A 21 2.34 6.07 10.55
C ALA A 21 3.43 6.08 9.47
N ASN A 22 4.55 5.38 9.69
CA ASN A 22 5.63 5.28 8.72
C ASN A 22 5.18 4.65 7.41
N ARG A 23 4.42 3.54 7.48
CA ARG A 23 3.87 2.88 6.28
C ARG A 23 2.97 3.83 5.48
N VAL A 24 2.05 4.53 6.15
CA VAL A 24 1.11 5.45 5.49
C VAL A 24 1.88 6.58 4.77
N LYS A 25 2.90 7.14 5.42
CA LYS A 25 3.74 8.19 4.80
C LYS A 25 4.39 7.74 3.48
N TYR A 26 4.98 6.55 3.43
CA TYR A 26 5.58 6.04 2.19
C TYR A 26 4.55 5.88 1.07
N CYS A 27 3.35 5.38 1.38
CA CYS A 27 2.26 5.29 0.42
C CYS A 27 1.84 6.68 -0.07
N ASP A 28 1.61 7.62 0.84
CA ASP A 28 1.16 8.97 0.51
C ASP A 28 2.16 9.72 -0.39
N ASP A 29 3.46 9.62 -0.08
CA ASP A 29 4.51 10.24 -0.89
C ASP A 29 4.54 9.67 -2.31
N LEU A 30 4.40 8.34 -2.44
CA LEU A 30 4.39 7.67 -3.72
C LEU A 30 3.15 8.06 -4.55
N PHE A 31 1.96 8.06 -3.94
CA PHE A 31 0.74 8.50 -4.61
C PHE A 31 0.75 10.00 -4.95
N ARG A 32 1.39 10.83 -4.14
CA ARG A 32 1.57 12.26 -4.45
C ARG A 32 2.39 12.45 -5.72
N LEU A 33 3.49 11.71 -5.88
CA LEU A 33 4.31 11.75 -7.10
C LEU A 33 3.54 11.17 -8.30
N GLU A 34 2.84 10.06 -8.12
CA GLU A 34 2.07 9.44 -9.21
C GLU A 34 0.94 10.35 -9.71
N ARG A 35 0.30 11.15 -8.84
CA ARG A 35 -0.65 12.20 -9.27
C ARG A 35 0.00 13.22 -10.19
N GLN A 36 1.25 13.61 -9.93
CA GLN A 36 1.99 14.54 -10.80
C GLN A 36 2.37 13.90 -12.14
N PHE A 37 2.61 12.59 -12.17
CA PHE A 37 3.03 11.89 -13.38
C PHE A 37 1.87 11.40 -14.27
N LYS A 38 0.63 11.50 -13.78
CA LYS A 38 -0.57 11.01 -14.47
C LYS A 38 -0.74 11.59 -15.88
N HIS A 39 -0.40 12.86 -16.07
CA HIS A 39 -0.55 13.54 -17.36
C HIS A 39 0.69 13.47 -18.26
N LEU A 40 1.77 12.83 -17.79
CA LEU A 40 3.01 12.71 -18.56
C LEU A 40 2.96 11.51 -19.50
N PRO A 41 3.64 11.59 -20.67
CA PRO A 41 3.77 10.46 -21.57
C PRO A 41 4.57 9.32 -20.90
N PRO A 42 4.33 8.05 -21.26
CA PRO A 42 4.91 6.88 -20.59
C PRO A 42 6.44 6.95 -20.44
N SER A 43 7.16 7.45 -21.46
CA SER A 43 8.62 7.59 -21.42
C SER A 43 9.10 8.60 -20.38
N LYS A 44 8.42 9.75 -20.24
CA LYS A 44 8.74 10.76 -19.21
C LYS A 44 8.32 10.27 -17.83
N ARG A 45 7.17 9.59 -17.73
CA ARG A 45 6.69 8.96 -16.50
C ARG A 45 7.71 7.94 -15.96
N ARG A 46 8.22 7.05 -16.81
CA ARG A 46 9.29 6.08 -16.44
C ARG A 46 10.53 6.79 -15.92
N LYS A 47 11.04 7.81 -16.62
CA LYS A 47 12.22 8.58 -16.18
C LYS A 47 12.01 9.21 -14.81
N ASN A 48 10.84 9.82 -14.58
CA ASN A 48 10.51 10.44 -13.30
C ASN A 48 10.34 9.41 -12.18
N ARG A 49 9.72 8.26 -12.45
CA ARG A 49 9.61 7.15 -11.49
C ARG A 49 10.98 6.62 -11.08
N GLN A 50 11.91 6.48 -12.02
CA GLN A 50 13.28 6.05 -11.71
C GLN A 50 14.02 7.08 -10.84
N LYS A 51 13.77 8.38 -11.04
CA LYS A 51 14.43 9.45 -10.29
C LYS A 51 13.83 9.66 -8.89
N TYR A 52 12.50 9.63 -8.77
CA TYR A 52 11.80 10.05 -7.54
C TYR A 52 11.11 8.90 -6.83
N SER A 53 10.41 8.01 -7.55
CA SER A 53 9.64 6.92 -6.95
C SER A 53 10.53 5.76 -6.49
N ARG A 54 11.55 5.39 -7.28
CA ARG A 54 12.49 4.31 -6.96
C ARG A 54 13.15 4.44 -5.57
N PRO A 55 13.75 5.58 -5.19
CA PRO A 55 14.38 5.70 -3.86
C PRO A 55 13.37 5.59 -2.71
N ILE A 56 12.10 5.94 -2.92
CA ILE A 56 11.04 5.76 -1.92
C ILE A 56 10.71 4.28 -1.75
N VAL A 57 10.58 3.54 -2.85
CA VAL A 57 10.31 2.10 -2.84
C VAL A 57 11.46 1.33 -2.19
N GLU A 58 12.72 1.69 -2.47
CA GLU A 58 13.90 1.11 -1.83
C GLU A 58 13.90 1.39 -0.32
N LYS A 59 13.69 2.64 0.10
CA LYS A 59 13.57 3.00 1.54
C LYS A 59 12.45 2.25 2.24
N PHE A 60 11.30 2.08 1.58
CA PHE A 60 10.18 1.33 2.13
C PHE A 60 10.56 -0.15 2.31
N ARG A 61 11.20 -0.78 1.32
CA ARG A 61 11.66 -2.16 1.42
C ARG A 61 12.64 -2.34 2.57
N ASP A 62 13.65 -1.48 2.63
CA ASP A 62 14.67 -1.55 3.68
C ASP A 62 14.05 -1.33 5.08
N TRP A 63 13.03 -0.47 5.17
CA TRP A 63 12.26 -0.29 6.40
C TRP A 63 11.45 -1.53 6.78
N VAL A 64 10.86 -2.24 5.82
CA VAL A 64 10.13 -3.49 6.05
C VAL A 64 11.07 -4.60 6.51
N GLU A 65 12.24 -4.71 5.89
CA GLU A 65 13.26 -5.72 6.20
C GLU A 65 13.89 -5.50 7.59
N LYS A 66 14.19 -4.25 7.95
CA LYS A 66 14.74 -3.89 9.27
C LYS A 66 13.67 -3.87 10.37
N SER A 67 12.39 -3.87 10.01
CA SER A 67 11.33 -3.81 11.00
C SER A 67 11.16 -5.17 11.69
N PRO A 68 11.11 -5.21 13.03
CA PRO A 68 10.95 -6.45 13.78
C PRO A 68 9.50 -6.92 13.70
N PHE A 69 9.11 -7.48 12.55
CA PHE A 69 7.81 -8.12 12.34
C PHE A 69 7.96 -9.61 12.67
N TYR A 70 8.09 -9.93 13.96
CA TYR A 70 8.25 -11.32 14.41
C TYR A 70 6.92 -11.99 14.73
N GLY A 71 6.87 -13.31 14.58
CA GLY A 71 5.75 -14.17 14.98
C GLY A 71 4.62 -14.31 13.95
N LYS A 72 3.53 -14.99 14.34
CA LYS A 72 2.38 -15.31 13.46
C LYS A 72 1.39 -14.14 13.26
N SER A 73 1.84 -12.90 13.45
CA SER A 73 0.96 -11.73 13.33
C SER A 73 0.55 -11.49 11.88
N ALA A 74 -0.66 -10.96 11.67
CA ALA A 74 -1.12 -10.58 10.32
C ALA A 74 -0.16 -9.59 9.63
N LEU A 75 0.51 -8.73 10.42
CA LEU A 75 1.49 -7.77 9.92
C LEU A 75 2.78 -8.44 9.46
N ALA A 76 3.25 -9.47 10.17
CA ALA A 76 4.42 -10.25 9.77
C ALA A 76 4.16 -11.01 8.47
N LYS A 77 3.00 -11.67 8.34
CA LYS A 77 2.59 -12.32 7.09
C LYS A 77 2.52 -11.32 5.92
N ALA A 78 1.97 -10.13 6.15
CA ALA A 78 1.90 -9.09 5.12
C ALA A 78 3.29 -8.57 4.71
N ALA A 79 4.21 -8.40 5.68
CA ALA A 79 5.59 -8.00 5.41
C ALA A 79 6.33 -9.06 4.59
N GLU A 80 6.27 -10.32 5.01
CA GLU A 80 6.86 -11.46 4.31
C GLU A 80 6.31 -11.59 2.88
N TYR A 81 4.98 -11.52 2.72
CA TYR A 81 4.36 -11.53 1.41
C TYR A 81 4.84 -10.38 0.51
N THR A 82 5.01 -9.18 1.08
CA THR A 82 5.50 -8.00 0.35
C THR A 82 6.95 -8.21 -0.11
N LEU A 83 7.82 -8.75 0.75
CA LEU A 83 9.21 -9.03 0.42
C LEU A 83 9.33 -10.12 -0.66
N ASN A 84 8.50 -11.16 -0.59
CA ASN A 84 8.46 -12.25 -1.59
C ASN A 84 7.95 -11.80 -2.96
N ARG A 85 7.20 -10.68 -3.04
CA ARG A 85 6.63 -10.15 -4.29
C ARG A 85 7.20 -8.80 -4.70
N VAL A 86 8.41 -8.47 -4.22
CA VAL A 86 9.02 -7.15 -4.45
C VAL A 86 9.26 -6.88 -5.93
N ASP A 87 9.49 -7.90 -6.75
CA ASP A 87 9.72 -7.74 -8.19
C ASP A 87 8.47 -7.25 -8.92
N GLY A 88 7.30 -7.80 -8.53
CA GLY A 88 6.00 -7.31 -9.01
C GLY A 88 5.73 -5.87 -8.55
N LEU A 89 6.08 -5.54 -7.31
CA LEU A 89 5.96 -4.18 -6.78
C LEU A 89 6.87 -3.19 -7.53
N LYS A 90 8.01 -3.63 -8.08
CA LYS A 90 8.93 -2.77 -8.83
C LYS A 90 8.60 -2.66 -10.32
N ALA A 91 7.73 -3.50 -10.85
CA ALA A 91 7.42 -3.54 -12.28
C ALA A 91 6.95 -2.17 -12.83
N PHE A 92 6.13 -1.43 -12.07
CA PHE A 92 5.64 -0.11 -12.48
C PHE A 92 6.75 0.97 -12.60
N LEU A 93 7.91 0.76 -11.95
CA LEU A 93 9.06 1.65 -12.08
C LEU A 93 9.74 1.52 -13.44
N ASN A 94 9.65 0.33 -14.03
CA ASN A 94 10.29 -0.01 -15.30
C ASN A 94 9.38 0.23 -16.50
N ASP A 95 8.06 0.14 -16.32
CA ASP A 95 7.07 0.42 -17.36
C ASP A 95 6.14 1.60 -16.98
N GLY A 96 6.18 2.66 -17.79
CA GLY A 96 5.33 3.84 -17.64
C GLY A 96 3.86 3.61 -18.00
N ARG A 97 3.52 2.50 -18.65
CA ARG A 97 2.14 2.10 -18.98
C ARG A 97 1.43 1.47 -17.78
N ILE A 98 2.18 0.85 -16.88
CA ILE A 98 1.63 0.22 -15.68
C ILE A 98 1.21 1.31 -14.68
N GLU A 99 -0.05 1.21 -14.24
CA GLU A 99 -0.56 2.01 -13.13
C GLU A 99 -0.14 1.39 -11.80
N ILE A 100 0.13 2.25 -10.81
CA ILE A 100 0.51 1.79 -9.46
C ILE A 100 -0.67 1.16 -8.70
N ASN A 101 -1.90 1.53 -9.06
CA ASN A 101 -3.10 1.06 -8.37
C ASN A 101 -3.81 -0.01 -9.22
N ASN A 102 -4.38 -1.00 -8.55
CA ASN A 102 -5.11 -2.10 -9.19
C ASN A 102 -6.60 -1.78 -9.39
N ASN A 103 -7.05 -0.57 -9.05
CA ASN A 103 -8.48 -0.24 -8.99
C ASN A 103 -9.19 -0.37 -10.36
N PRO A 104 -8.58 0.01 -11.50
CA PRO A 104 -9.17 -0.24 -12.82
C PRO A 104 -9.35 -1.73 -13.12
N ALA A 105 -8.36 -2.57 -12.80
CA ALA A 105 -8.42 -4.00 -13.04
C ALA A 105 -9.42 -4.69 -12.10
N GLU A 106 -9.48 -4.29 -10.82
CA GLU A 106 -10.52 -4.77 -9.90
C GLU A 106 -11.92 -4.40 -10.37
N ASN A 107 -12.12 -3.16 -10.84
CA ASN A 107 -13.41 -2.72 -11.36
C ASN A 107 -13.78 -3.43 -12.67
N ALA A 108 -12.80 -3.84 -13.49
CA ALA A 108 -13.04 -4.62 -14.69
C ALA A 108 -13.44 -6.08 -14.40
N ILE A 109 -12.93 -6.67 -13.31
CA ILE A 109 -13.20 -8.07 -12.93
C ILE A 109 -14.43 -8.17 -12.01
N ARG A 110 -14.80 -7.09 -11.30
CA ARG A 110 -16.02 -7.05 -10.50
C ARG A 110 -17.23 -7.14 -11.43
N PRO A 111 -17.99 -8.26 -11.45
CA PRO A 111 -19.28 -8.28 -12.13
C PRO A 111 -20.17 -7.22 -11.47
N ASN A 112 -20.66 -6.27 -12.27
CA ASN A 112 -21.54 -5.14 -11.92
C ASN A 112 -21.97 -5.07 -10.44
N ARG A 113 -21.26 -4.27 -9.62
CA ARG A 113 -21.86 -3.67 -8.40
C ARG A 113 -22.16 -2.19 -8.61
N MET A 114 -22.69 -1.86 -9.79
CA MET A 114 -23.34 -0.58 -10.06
C MET A 114 -24.84 -0.72 -9.78
N SER A 115 -25.24 -0.71 -8.50
CA SER A 115 -26.61 -0.36 -8.05
C SER A 115 -26.71 -0.51 -6.53
N LEU A 116 -26.12 0.40 -5.76
CA LEU A 116 -26.55 0.61 -4.37
C LEU A 116 -26.27 2.04 -3.89
N VAL A 117 -26.40 3.01 -4.80
CA VAL A 117 -26.42 4.43 -4.44
C VAL A 117 -27.56 5.23 -5.07
N GLU A 118 -28.53 4.60 -5.76
CA GLU A 118 -29.61 5.36 -6.42
C GLU A 118 -30.94 4.61 -6.59
N THR A 119 -31.41 3.89 -5.56
CA THR A 119 -32.81 3.39 -5.53
C THR A 119 -33.38 3.31 -4.12
N ILE A 120 -33.36 4.44 -3.39
CA ILE A 120 -34.28 4.68 -2.26
C ILE A 120 -35.12 5.93 -2.58
N GLY A 121 -35.71 5.94 -3.78
CA GLY A 121 -36.63 6.98 -4.24
C GLY A 121 -37.41 6.46 -5.43
N CYS A 122 -38.73 6.41 -5.30
CA CYS A 122 -39.72 5.89 -6.25
C CYS A 122 -39.76 4.37 -6.43
N PHE A 123 -40.61 3.73 -5.64
CA PHE A 123 -41.48 2.66 -6.13
C PHE A 123 -42.90 3.25 -6.22
N PRO A 124 -43.68 3.01 -7.30
CA PRO A 124 -45.08 3.42 -7.38
C PRO A 124 -45.95 2.72 -6.34
#